data_AF-A0A5Q0M578-F1
#
_entry.id   AF-A0A5Q0M578-F1
#
_cell.length_a   1.000
_cell.length_b   1.000
_cell.length_c   1.000
_cell.angle_alpha   90.00
_cell.angle_beta   90.00
_cell.angle_gamma   90.00
#
_symmetry.space_group_name_H-M   'P 1'
#
loop_
_entity.id
_entity.type
_entity.pdbx_description
1 polymer ?
#
loop_
_entity_poly.entity_id
_entity_poly.type
_entity_poly.pdbx_seq_one_letter_code
_entity_poly.pdbx_strand_id
1 'polypeptide(L)'
;MSQAQTKVSKSFTARMTMLQSHRLAATSADIASVIGAKNSVFQFTEAVNAAIDKMKIDTTQIFAIDRNPKVIKRFIQFIHGVNAKSYANIDNTTATIIYALQLAGDNPLTVDALHYIGAGLKSGKIAPESRGVSRTAVNKLFGRVGLSTIPTQCSRTVGKNGFLQLAGATVGEPGKQNQAVKLNTEHPLIVAFNACMNAATESQIDEMVKA
;
A
#
# COMPACT_ATOMS: atom_id res chain seq x y z
N MET A 1 25.50 3.51 20.50
CA MET A 1 24.62 2.48 21.11
C MET A 1 23.17 2.87 20.82
N SER A 2 22.58 2.29 19.78
CA SER A 2 21.19 2.61 19.40
C SER A 2 20.25 1.75 20.24
N GLN A 3 19.34 2.39 20.97
CA GLN A 3 18.30 1.69 21.72
C GLN A 3 17.48 0.85 20.73
N ALA A 4 17.55 -0.47 20.88
CA ALA A 4 16.62 -1.37 20.23
C ALA A 4 15.21 -1.00 20.71
N GLN A 5 14.45 -0.26 19.89
CA GLN A 5 13.01 -0.12 20.09
C GLN A 5 12.44 -1.53 20.02
N THR A 6 12.16 -2.11 21.19
CA THR A 6 11.39 -3.33 21.33
C THR A 6 10.02 -3.06 20.72
N LYS A 7 9.83 -3.39 19.44
CA LYS A 7 8.52 -3.31 18.79
C LYS A 7 7.59 -4.25 19.53
N VAL A 8 6.77 -3.69 20.40
CA VAL A 8 5.76 -4.44 21.15
C VAL A 8 4.76 -4.98 20.13
N SER A 9 4.72 -6.30 19.98
CA SER A 9 3.60 -6.99 19.35
C SER A 9 2.34 -6.60 20.13
N LYS A 10 1.42 -5.88 19.49
CA LYS A 10 0.16 -5.47 20.13
C LYS A 10 -0.86 -6.56 19.90
N SER A 11 -1.57 -6.98 20.95
CA SER A 11 -2.65 -7.95 20.81
C SER A 11 -3.74 -7.43 19.86
N PHE A 12 -4.52 -8.35 19.28
CA PHE A 12 -5.69 -8.01 18.47
C PHE A 12 -6.62 -7.04 19.21
N THR A 13 -6.94 -7.33 20.47
CA THR A 13 -7.75 -6.46 21.34
C THR A 13 -7.16 -5.06 21.44
N ALA A 14 -5.85 -4.92 21.67
CA ALA A 14 -5.22 -3.61 21.81
C ALA A 14 -5.32 -2.78 20.51
N ARG A 15 -5.07 -3.38 19.35
CA ARG A 15 -5.22 -2.69 18.06
C ARG A 15 -6.69 -2.39 17.72
N MET A 16 -7.60 -3.30 18.07
CA MET A 16 -9.04 -3.06 17.92
C MET A 16 -9.51 -1.89 18.78
N THR A 17 -9.06 -1.79 20.03
CA THR A 17 -9.34 -0.64 20.91
C THR A 17 -8.81 0.66 20.31
N MET A 18 -7.60 0.66 19.71
CA MET A 18 -7.07 1.84 19.01
C MET A 18 -7.96 2.26 17.84
N LEU A 19 -8.43 1.31 17.03
CA LEU A 19 -9.34 1.57 15.91
C LEU A 19 -10.70 2.10 16.40
N GLN A 20 -11.26 1.50 17.44
CA GLN A 20 -12.52 1.94 18.06
C GLN A 20 -12.40 3.34 18.69
N SER A 21 -11.22 3.68 19.21
CA SER A 21 -10.91 4.99 19.78
C SER A 21 -10.52 6.03 18.73
N HIS A 22 -10.49 5.67 17.44
CA HIS A 22 -10.16 6.60 16.37
C HIS A 22 -11.12 7.81 16.37
N ARG A 23 -10.60 9.02 16.13
CA ARG A 23 -11.39 10.28 16.23
C ARG A 23 -12.66 10.27 15.37
N LEU A 24 -12.61 9.55 14.25
CA LEU A 24 -13.71 9.43 13.28
C LEU A 24 -14.43 8.07 13.34
N ALA A 25 -14.26 7.28 14.41
CA ALA A 25 -14.85 5.94 14.51
C ALA A 25 -16.38 5.95 14.39
N ALA A 26 -17.03 6.97 14.97
CA ALA A 26 -18.50 7.10 14.93
C ALA A 26 -19.06 7.61 13.60
N THR A 27 -18.25 8.30 12.78
CA THR A 27 -18.75 9.06 11.61
C THR A 27 -18.16 8.60 10.28
N SER A 28 -17.07 7.86 10.28
CA SER A 28 -16.41 7.41 9.06
C SER A 28 -16.88 6.02 8.64
N ALA A 29 -17.53 5.92 7.48
CA ALA A 29 -17.85 4.64 6.85
C ALA A 29 -16.59 3.77 6.59
N ASP A 30 -15.44 4.40 6.34
CA ASP A 30 -14.17 3.69 6.16
C ASP A 30 -13.71 3.02 7.47
N ILE A 31 -13.75 3.71 8.62
CA ILE A 31 -13.46 3.08 9.93
C ILE A 31 -14.52 2.05 10.29
N ALA A 32 -15.79 2.33 10.05
CA ALA A 32 -16.88 1.37 10.30
C ALA A 32 -16.66 0.07 9.51
N SER A 33 -16.20 0.15 8.26
CA SER A 33 -15.86 -1.03 7.44
C SER A 33 -14.68 -1.83 8.01
N VAL A 34 -13.76 -1.16 8.70
CA VAL A 34 -12.60 -1.79 9.35
C VAL A 34 -13.00 -2.51 10.64
N ILE A 35 -13.88 -1.92 11.44
CA ILE A 35 -14.22 -2.45 12.77
C ILE A 35 -15.39 -3.43 12.73
N GLY A 36 -16.38 -3.19 11.85
CA GLY A 36 -17.71 -3.79 11.97
C GLY A 36 -18.24 -4.55 10.76
N ALA A 37 -17.60 -4.47 9.59
CA ALA A 37 -18.10 -5.17 8.40
C ALA A 37 -17.73 -6.66 8.43
N LYS A 38 -18.67 -7.52 8.84
CA LYS A 38 -18.49 -8.97 8.82
C LYS A 38 -18.20 -9.44 7.38
N ASN A 39 -17.21 -10.32 7.22
CA ASN A 39 -16.81 -10.93 5.95
C ASN A 39 -16.38 -9.92 4.87
N SER A 40 -15.82 -8.78 5.28
CA SER A 40 -15.28 -7.79 4.35
C SER A 40 -13.76 -7.87 4.26
N VAL A 41 -13.23 -7.64 3.06
CA VAL A 41 -11.79 -7.49 2.77
C VAL A 41 -11.17 -6.26 3.45
N PHE A 42 -12.01 -5.40 4.02
CA PHE A 42 -11.61 -4.23 4.78
C PHE A 42 -11.58 -4.47 6.29
N GLN A 43 -12.15 -5.57 6.76
CA GLN A 43 -12.32 -5.84 8.19
C GLN A 43 -10.97 -6.13 8.86
N PHE A 44 -10.71 -5.52 10.02
CA PHE A 44 -9.60 -5.92 10.86
C PHE A 44 -9.96 -7.19 11.63
N THR A 45 -9.28 -8.29 11.32
CA THR A 45 -9.52 -9.61 11.93
C THR A 45 -8.30 -10.08 12.72
N GLU A 46 -8.46 -11.11 13.55
CA GLU A 46 -7.34 -11.76 14.23
C GLU A 46 -6.29 -12.30 13.26
N ALA A 47 -6.71 -12.82 12.09
CA ALA A 47 -5.81 -13.28 11.05
C ALA A 47 -4.96 -12.14 10.47
N VAL A 48 -5.55 -10.96 10.24
CA VAL A 48 -4.80 -9.76 9.82
C VAL A 48 -3.82 -9.32 10.90
N ASN A 49 -4.25 -9.33 12.17
CA ASN A 49 -3.37 -9.01 13.29
C ASN A 49 -2.17 -9.97 13.36
N ALA A 50 -2.43 -11.28 13.29
CA ALA A 50 -1.40 -12.31 13.31
C ALA A 50 -0.43 -12.17 12.12
N ALA A 51 -0.94 -11.78 10.94
CA ALA A 51 -0.11 -11.51 9.77
C ALA A 51 0.81 -10.29 10.00
N ILE A 52 0.29 -9.20 10.56
CA ILE A 52 1.07 -8.00 10.92
C ILE A 52 2.18 -8.36 11.92
N ASP A 53 1.86 -9.15 12.95
CA ASP A 53 2.82 -9.56 13.98
C ASP A 53 3.88 -10.52 13.42
N LYS A 54 3.46 -11.49 12.59
CA LYS A 54 4.39 -12.40 11.88
C LYS A 54 5.36 -11.62 10.99
N MET A 55 4.88 -10.58 10.31
CA MET A 55 5.70 -9.71 9.47
C MET A 55 6.48 -8.64 10.27
N LYS A 56 6.25 -8.49 11.58
CA LYS A 56 6.90 -7.49 12.45
C LYS A 56 6.76 -6.05 11.94
N ILE A 57 5.62 -5.73 11.33
CA ILE A 57 5.34 -4.39 10.77
C ILE A 57 5.04 -3.41 11.92
N ASP A 58 5.67 -2.24 11.90
CA ASP A 58 5.26 -1.17 12.82
C ASP A 58 3.98 -0.52 12.31
N THR A 59 2.92 -0.65 13.09
CA THR A 59 1.60 -0.12 12.76
C THR A 59 1.21 1.08 13.62
N THR A 60 2.14 1.62 14.42
CA THR A 60 1.87 2.74 15.33
C THR A 60 1.35 3.96 14.60
N GLN A 61 1.99 4.34 13.48
CA GLN A 61 1.53 5.48 12.67
C GLN A 61 0.29 5.14 11.83
N ILE A 62 0.06 3.86 11.52
CA ILE A 62 -1.12 3.42 10.77
C ILE A 62 -2.37 3.51 11.65
N PHE A 63 -2.33 2.99 12.87
CA PHE A 63 -3.47 2.98 13.79
C PHE A 63 -3.54 4.22 14.71
N ALA A 64 -2.87 5.31 14.34
CA ALA A 64 -2.95 6.57 15.07
C ALA A 64 -4.38 7.15 15.04
N ILE A 65 -4.77 7.84 16.13
CA ILE A 65 -6.13 8.33 16.37
C ILE A 65 -6.67 9.31 15.32
N ASP A 66 -5.77 10.07 14.70
CA ASP A 66 -6.05 11.13 13.73
C ASP A 66 -5.77 10.69 12.29
N ARG A 67 -5.44 9.41 12.09
CA ARG A 67 -5.05 8.92 10.77
C ARG A 67 -6.20 9.02 9.78
N ASN A 68 -5.87 9.20 8.49
CA ASN A 68 -6.89 9.15 7.46
C ASN A 68 -7.51 7.73 7.39
N PRO A 69 -8.83 7.57 7.62
CA PRO A 69 -9.50 6.27 7.57
C PRO A 69 -9.28 5.47 6.29
N LYS A 70 -9.18 6.16 5.14
CA LYS A 70 -8.96 5.50 3.85
C LYS A 70 -7.58 4.86 3.76
N VAL A 71 -6.58 5.41 4.45
CA VAL A 71 -5.23 4.83 4.52
C VAL A 71 -5.26 3.56 5.36
N ILE A 72 -5.92 3.59 6.53
CA ILE A 72 -6.09 2.41 7.39
C ILE A 72 -6.80 1.28 6.60
N LYS A 73 -7.91 1.61 5.95
CA LYS A 73 -8.69 0.67 5.15
C LYS A 73 -7.86 0.01 4.05
N ARG A 74 -7.06 0.78 3.31
CA ARG A 74 -6.21 0.28 2.23
C ARG A 74 -5.05 -0.57 2.75
N PHE A 75 -4.46 -0.20 3.88
CA PHE A 75 -3.47 -1.04 4.55
C PHE A 75 -4.05 -2.41 4.91
N ILE A 76 -5.23 -2.44 5.53
CA ILE A 76 -5.87 -3.71 5.93
C ILE A 76 -6.24 -4.57 4.72
N GLN A 77 -6.83 -3.97 3.68
CA GLN A 77 -7.09 -4.67 2.42
C GLN A 77 -5.82 -5.30 1.84
N PHE A 78 -4.72 -4.56 1.86
CA PHE A 78 -3.43 -5.04 1.35
C PHE A 78 -2.90 -6.23 2.16
N ILE A 79 -2.97 -6.16 3.50
CA ILE A 79 -2.56 -7.29 4.35
C ILE A 79 -3.45 -8.52 4.11
N HIS A 80 -4.76 -8.34 3.95
CA HIS A 80 -5.67 -9.44 3.58
C HIS A 80 -5.25 -10.09 2.26
N GLY A 81 -5.08 -9.29 1.20
CA GLY A 81 -4.72 -9.79 -0.13
C GLY A 81 -3.41 -10.57 -0.10
N VAL A 82 -2.37 -10.03 0.53
CA VAL A 82 -1.05 -10.67 0.63
C VAL A 82 -1.07 -11.92 1.51
N ASN A 83 -1.72 -11.87 2.68
CA ASN A 83 -1.73 -12.98 3.62
C ASN A 83 -2.57 -14.17 3.12
N ALA A 84 -3.73 -13.89 2.53
CA ALA A 84 -4.65 -14.90 2.03
C ALA A 84 -4.34 -15.35 0.59
N LYS A 85 -3.34 -14.73 -0.07
CA LYS A 85 -3.10 -14.85 -1.52
C LYS A 85 -4.37 -14.62 -2.34
N SER A 86 -5.16 -13.66 -1.89
CA SER A 86 -6.43 -13.31 -2.51
C SER A 86 -6.19 -12.19 -3.51
N TYR A 87 -5.72 -12.57 -4.71
CA TYR A 87 -5.27 -11.62 -5.73
C TYR A 87 -6.38 -10.64 -6.13
N ALA A 88 -7.61 -11.08 -6.34
CA ALA A 88 -8.78 -10.21 -6.58
C ALA A 88 -8.95 -9.07 -5.55
N ASN A 89 -8.43 -9.24 -4.32
CA ASN A 89 -8.53 -8.24 -3.26
C ASN A 89 -7.30 -7.34 -3.13
N ILE A 90 -6.23 -7.62 -3.88
CA ILE A 90 -5.09 -6.72 -4.03
C ILE A 90 -5.48 -5.62 -5.02
N ASP A 91 -5.54 -4.38 -4.53
CA ASP A 91 -5.85 -3.21 -5.36
C ASP A 91 -4.82 -3.10 -6.50
N ASN A 92 -5.30 -3.25 -7.75
CA ASN A 92 -4.47 -3.25 -8.95
C ASN A 92 -3.59 -1.99 -9.06
N THR A 93 -4.11 -0.84 -8.63
CA THR A 93 -3.34 0.42 -8.66
C THR A 93 -2.16 0.36 -7.70
N THR A 94 -2.38 -0.18 -6.50
CA THR A 94 -1.34 -0.38 -5.50
C THR A 94 -0.28 -1.35 -5.99
N ALA A 95 -0.67 -2.47 -6.60
CA ALA A 95 0.26 -3.43 -7.19
C ALA A 95 1.10 -2.80 -8.32
N THR A 96 0.45 -2.04 -9.20
CA THR A 96 1.08 -1.26 -10.28
C THR A 96 2.15 -0.31 -9.72
N ILE A 97 1.83 0.44 -8.65
CA ILE A 97 2.77 1.37 -8.01
C ILE A 97 3.99 0.64 -7.42
N ILE A 98 3.76 -0.45 -6.68
CA ILE A 98 4.85 -1.21 -6.04
C ILE A 98 5.75 -1.83 -7.11
N TYR A 99 5.16 -2.43 -8.15
CA TYR A 99 5.91 -3.04 -9.24
C TYR A 99 6.73 -2.02 -10.03
N ALA A 100 6.17 -0.84 -10.30
CA ALA A 100 6.89 0.25 -10.96
C ALA A 100 8.10 0.71 -10.13
N LEU A 101 7.95 0.86 -8.82
CA LEU A 101 9.05 1.23 -7.92
C LEU A 101 10.10 0.12 -7.82
N GLN A 102 9.69 -1.15 -7.85
CA GLN A 102 10.60 -2.29 -7.87
C GLN A 102 11.46 -2.31 -9.14
N LEU A 103 10.84 -2.09 -10.31
CA LEU A 103 11.57 -1.99 -11.59
C LEU A 103 12.54 -0.81 -11.62
N ALA A 104 12.19 0.29 -10.97
CA ALA A 104 13.07 1.47 -10.88
C ALA A 104 14.33 1.20 -10.02
N GLY A 105 14.27 0.22 -9.11
CA GLY A 105 15.36 -0.17 -8.24
C GLY A 105 15.84 0.99 -7.37
N ASP A 106 17.10 1.39 -7.57
CA ASP A 106 17.70 2.51 -6.85
C ASP A 106 17.30 3.89 -7.39
N ASN A 107 16.68 3.94 -8.56
CA ASN A 107 16.22 5.19 -9.16
C ASN A 107 14.87 5.60 -8.56
N PRO A 108 14.79 6.69 -7.78
CA PRO A 108 13.53 7.06 -7.17
C PRO A 108 12.54 7.54 -8.25
N LEU A 109 11.25 7.27 -8.06
CA LEU A 109 10.17 7.76 -8.93
C LEU A 109 9.42 8.88 -8.25
N THR A 110 9.08 9.93 -8.98
CA THR A 110 8.18 10.96 -8.44
C THR A 110 6.73 10.48 -8.45
N VAL A 111 5.85 11.12 -7.66
CA VAL A 111 4.42 10.80 -7.67
C VAL A 111 3.81 11.03 -9.06
N ASP A 112 4.24 12.08 -9.77
CA ASP A 112 3.85 12.32 -11.16
C ASP A 112 4.32 11.21 -12.13
N ALA A 113 5.54 10.70 -11.95
CA ALA A 113 6.03 9.57 -12.73
C ALA A 113 5.15 8.33 -12.52
N LEU A 114 4.70 8.08 -11.29
CA LEU A 114 3.77 6.99 -10.98
C LEU A 114 2.39 7.22 -11.60
N HIS A 115 1.90 8.47 -11.62
CA HIS A 115 0.66 8.82 -12.31
C HIS A 115 0.74 8.53 -13.81
N TYR A 116 1.86 8.91 -14.43
CA TYR A 116 2.09 8.64 -15.85
C TYR A 116 2.20 7.15 -16.14
N ILE A 117 2.93 6.38 -15.31
CA ILE A 117 3.10 4.94 -15.53
C ILE A 117 1.73 4.23 -15.49
N GLY A 118 0.93 4.44 -14.44
CA GLY A 118 -0.31 3.69 -14.27
C GLY A 118 -1.51 4.19 -15.09
N ALA A 119 -1.61 5.49 -15.36
CA ALA A 119 -2.75 6.09 -16.07
C ALA A 119 -2.39 6.75 -17.41
N GLY A 120 -1.11 6.95 -17.72
CA GLY A 120 -0.70 7.76 -18.87
C GLY A 120 -1.01 9.25 -18.71
N LEU A 121 -1.28 9.71 -17.48
CA LEU A 121 -1.47 11.11 -17.17
C LEU A 121 -0.12 11.83 -17.29
N LYS A 122 0.04 12.64 -18.33
CA LYS A 122 1.20 13.54 -18.44
C LYS A 122 1.02 14.72 -17.48
N SER A 123 1.42 14.56 -16.23
CA SER A 123 1.58 15.69 -15.31
C SER A 123 3.08 16.04 -15.20
N GLY A 124 3.52 17.03 -15.99
CA GLY A 124 4.87 17.59 -15.89
C GLY A 124 5.90 17.12 -16.93
N LYS A 125 7.06 17.80 -16.94
CA LYS A 125 8.11 17.78 -17.98
C LYS A 125 8.97 16.50 -18.06
N ILE A 126 8.76 15.50 -17.20
CA ILE A 126 9.74 14.41 -16.99
C ILE A 126 9.12 13.06 -17.38
N ALA A 127 9.67 12.44 -18.41
CA ALA A 127 9.31 11.11 -18.90
C ALA A 127 9.93 10.02 -17.99
N PRO A 128 9.12 9.17 -17.32
CA PRO A 128 9.63 8.11 -16.43
C PRO A 128 10.41 7.01 -17.14
N GLU A 129 10.33 6.91 -18.47
CA GLU A 129 11.14 6.03 -19.30
C GLU A 129 12.65 6.28 -19.11
N SER A 130 13.03 7.51 -18.74
CA SER A 130 14.42 7.87 -18.40
C SER A 130 14.94 7.24 -17.11
N ARG A 131 14.09 6.55 -16.33
CA ARG A 131 14.42 5.93 -15.04
C ARG A 131 14.33 4.40 -15.08
N GLY A 132 14.38 3.81 -16.27
CA GLY A 132 14.41 2.36 -16.47
C GLY A 132 13.05 1.67 -16.36
N VAL A 133 11.95 2.40 -16.16
CA VAL A 133 10.61 1.81 -16.04
C VAL A 133 9.85 1.93 -17.34
N SER A 134 9.65 0.80 -18.01
CA SER A 134 8.80 0.72 -19.20
C SER A 134 7.32 0.65 -18.80
N ARG A 135 6.55 1.68 -19.17
CA ARG A 135 5.08 1.66 -19.03
C ARG A 135 4.46 0.44 -19.72
N THR A 136 5.02 0.00 -20.84
CA THR A 136 4.56 -1.20 -21.56
C THR A 136 4.76 -2.46 -20.72
N ALA A 137 5.87 -2.59 -20.00
CA ALA A 137 6.11 -3.73 -19.12
C ALA A 137 5.12 -3.77 -17.95
N VAL A 138 4.82 -2.62 -17.34
CA VAL A 138 3.84 -2.52 -16.26
C VAL A 138 2.42 -2.80 -16.75
N ASN A 139 2.01 -2.20 -17.88
CA ASN A 139 0.68 -2.42 -18.47
C ASN A 139 0.47 -3.85 -18.97
N LYS A 140 1.54 -4.56 -19.36
CA LYS A 140 1.44 -5.95 -19.78
C LYS A 140 0.97 -6.85 -18.64
N LEU A 141 1.36 -6.54 -17.41
CA LEU A 141 0.99 -7.33 -16.23
C LEU A 141 -0.33 -6.89 -15.62
N PHE A 142 -0.56 -5.58 -15.51
CA PHE A 142 -1.66 -5.03 -14.70
C PHE A 142 -2.77 -4.34 -15.52
N GLY A 143 -2.63 -4.32 -16.84
CA GLY A 143 -3.51 -3.55 -17.71
C GLY A 143 -3.36 -2.04 -17.51
N ARG A 144 -4.34 -1.27 -17.98
CA ARG A 144 -4.42 0.18 -17.72
C ARG A 144 -5.24 0.43 -16.47
N VAL A 145 -4.72 1.26 -15.57
CA VAL A 145 -5.50 1.75 -14.42
C VAL A 145 -6.30 2.99 -14.84
N GLY A 146 -7.51 3.14 -14.29
CA GLY A 146 -8.40 4.27 -14.56
C GLY A 146 -7.78 5.63 -14.20
N LEU A 147 -8.00 6.62 -15.07
CA LEU A 147 -7.43 7.98 -14.96
C LEU A 147 -7.76 8.68 -13.65
N SER A 148 -8.98 8.53 -13.13
CA SER A 148 -9.43 9.14 -11.87
C SER A 148 -8.96 8.38 -10.62
N THR A 149 -8.62 7.09 -10.77
CA THR A 149 -8.27 6.19 -9.67
C THR A 149 -6.81 6.34 -9.25
N ILE A 150 -5.91 6.45 -10.22
CA ILE A 150 -4.46 6.54 -10.01
C ILE A 150 -4.04 7.64 -9.04
N PRO A 151 -4.48 8.92 -9.17
CA PRO A 151 -4.02 9.97 -8.28
C PRO A 151 -4.43 9.72 -6.83
N THR A 152 -5.66 9.25 -6.66
CA THR A 152 -6.23 8.95 -5.35
C THR A 152 -5.51 7.79 -4.66
N GLN A 153 -5.16 6.74 -5.41
CA GLN A 153 -4.45 5.59 -4.86
C GLN A 153 -2.96 5.87 -4.64
N CYS A 154 -2.30 6.61 -5.54
CA CYS A 154 -0.92 7.06 -5.31
C CYS A 154 -0.79 7.83 -4.00
N SER A 155 -1.73 8.75 -3.73
CA SER A 155 -1.78 9.49 -2.47
C SER A 155 -1.92 8.58 -1.23
N ARG A 156 -2.76 7.54 -1.32
CA ARG A 156 -3.02 6.58 -0.22
C ARG A 156 -1.93 5.52 -0.06
N THR A 157 -1.18 5.22 -1.11
CA THR A 157 -0.15 4.16 -1.11
C THR A 157 1.22 4.74 -0.78
N VAL A 158 1.69 5.74 -1.55
CA VAL A 158 3.07 6.27 -1.45
C VAL A 158 3.18 7.78 -1.25
N GLY A 159 2.06 8.52 -1.25
CA GLY A 159 2.08 9.95 -0.95
C GLY A 159 2.62 10.26 0.45
N LYS A 160 2.78 11.54 0.80
CA LYS A 160 3.30 11.98 2.13
C LYS A 160 2.64 11.24 3.31
N ASN A 161 1.35 10.91 3.16
CA ASN A 161 0.55 10.15 4.11
C ASN A 161 0.02 8.84 3.47
N GLY A 162 0.82 8.19 2.65
CA GLY A 162 0.53 6.86 2.13
C GLY A 162 0.82 5.77 3.17
N PHE A 163 0.16 4.63 3.08
CA PHE A 163 0.40 3.55 4.04
C PHE A 163 1.81 2.97 3.93
N LEU A 164 2.42 2.93 2.73
CA LEU A 164 3.79 2.44 2.57
C LEU A 164 4.83 3.38 3.18
N GLN A 165 4.60 4.69 3.15
CA GLN A 165 5.47 5.66 3.83
C GLN A 165 5.44 5.44 5.35
N LEU A 166 4.23 5.33 5.92
CA LEU A 166 4.10 5.14 7.37
C LEU A 166 4.59 3.79 7.86
N ALA A 167 4.43 2.75 7.04
CA ALA A 167 4.93 1.43 7.36
C ALA A 167 6.46 1.34 7.21
N GLY A 168 7.14 2.39 6.71
CA GLY A 168 8.58 2.35 6.43
C GLY A 168 8.95 1.50 5.21
N ALA A 169 7.95 1.15 4.39
CA ALA A 169 8.11 0.37 3.17
C ALA A 169 8.54 1.25 1.97
N THR A 170 8.32 2.56 2.05
CA THR A 170 8.82 3.53 1.06
C THR A 170 9.41 4.73 1.77
N VAL A 171 10.42 5.34 1.15
CA VAL A 171 11.08 6.55 1.64
C VAL A 171 10.85 7.67 0.64
N GLY A 172 10.26 8.78 1.11
CA GLY A 172 10.11 10.02 0.35
C GLY A 172 11.10 11.09 0.77
N GLU A 173 11.55 11.93 -0.16
CA GLU A 173 12.37 13.10 0.17
C GLU A 173 11.56 14.16 0.98
N PRO A 174 11.99 14.53 2.20
CA PRO A 174 11.31 15.55 3.00
C PRO A 174 11.27 16.92 2.29
N GLY A 175 10.16 17.65 2.45
CA GLY A 175 10.05 19.06 2.01
C GLY A 175 9.69 19.30 0.54
N LYS A 176 9.58 18.26 -0.31
CA LYS A 176 9.20 18.42 -1.73
C LYS A 176 7.72 18.13 -2.00
N GLN A 177 7.10 18.90 -2.90
CA GLN A 177 5.70 18.72 -3.32
C GLN A 177 5.50 17.52 -4.27
N ASN A 178 6.52 17.17 -5.07
CA ASN A 178 6.54 15.97 -5.90
C ASN A 178 7.66 15.04 -5.42
N GLN A 179 7.42 14.40 -4.27
CA GLN A 179 8.44 13.63 -3.58
C GLN A 179 9.00 12.54 -4.48
N ALA A 180 10.33 12.43 -4.51
CA ALA A 180 11.01 11.29 -5.06
C ALA A 180 10.83 10.13 -4.05
N VAL A 181 10.21 9.05 -4.51
CA VAL A 181 9.88 7.88 -3.70
C VAL A 181 10.77 6.72 -4.12
N LYS A 182 11.35 6.04 -3.13
CA LYS A 182 12.05 4.77 -3.31
C LYS A 182 11.40 3.69 -2.47
N LEU A 183 11.34 2.47 -3.00
CA LEU A 183 10.87 1.30 -2.29
C LEU A 183 11.98 0.73 -1.41
N ASN A 184 11.67 0.46 -0.14
CA ASN A 184 12.51 -0.37 0.70
C ASN A 184 12.18 -1.84 0.40
N THR A 185 12.95 -2.44 -0.50
CA THR A 185 12.73 -3.83 -0.96
C THR A 185 12.94 -4.87 0.14
N GLU A 186 13.67 -4.52 1.20
CA GLU A 186 13.94 -5.38 2.36
C GLU A 186 12.82 -5.30 3.41
N HIS A 187 11.89 -4.34 3.29
CA HIS A 187 10.82 -4.21 4.26
C HIS A 187 9.92 -5.47 4.23
N PRO A 188 9.56 -6.09 5.38
CA PRO A 188 8.82 -7.35 5.41
C PRO A 188 7.50 -7.35 4.62
N LEU A 189 6.81 -6.21 4.60
CA LEU A 189 5.60 -6.03 3.80
C LEU A 189 5.85 -6.16 2.29
N ILE A 190 6.97 -5.63 1.81
CA ILE A 190 7.34 -5.64 0.39
C ILE A 190 7.85 -7.03 0.01
N VAL A 191 8.65 -7.66 0.87
CA VAL A 191 9.08 -9.06 0.69
C VAL A 191 7.88 -9.99 0.57
N ALA A 192 6.90 -9.85 1.47
CA ALA A 192 5.68 -10.66 1.44
C ALA A 192 4.83 -10.42 0.18
N PHE A 193 4.68 -9.15 -0.23
CA PHE A 193 4.00 -8.80 -1.47
C PHE A 193 4.69 -9.41 -2.70
N ASN A 194 6.01 -9.26 -2.83
CA ASN A 194 6.76 -9.80 -3.95
C ASN A 194 6.68 -11.33 -4.00
N ALA A 195 6.78 -12.00 -2.85
CA ALA A 195 6.59 -13.45 -2.76
C ALA A 195 5.18 -13.89 -3.19
N CYS A 196 4.16 -13.10 -2.83
CA CYS A 196 2.78 -13.32 -3.26
C CYS A 196 2.66 -13.17 -4.78
N MET A 197 3.15 -12.07 -5.36
CA MET A 197 3.05 -11.79 -6.80
C MET A 197 3.87 -12.77 -7.64
N ASN A 198 5.04 -13.18 -7.19
CA ASN A 198 5.88 -14.17 -7.89
C ASN A 198 5.25 -15.58 -7.91
N ALA A 199 4.32 -15.85 -6.99
CA ALA A 199 3.57 -17.11 -6.94
C ALA A 199 2.23 -17.04 -7.69
N ALA A 200 1.87 -15.88 -8.26
CA ALA A 200 0.61 -15.69 -8.97
C ALA A 200 0.67 -16.36 -10.36
N THR A 201 -0.40 -17.05 -10.74
CA THR A 201 -0.61 -17.44 -12.14
C THR A 201 -1.11 -16.25 -12.95
N GLU A 202 -1.02 -16.33 -14.29
CA GLU A 202 -1.58 -15.31 -15.18
C GLU A 202 -3.08 -15.08 -14.94
N SER A 203 -3.85 -16.16 -14.74
CA SER A 203 -5.28 -16.07 -14.43
C SER A 203 -5.59 -15.34 -13.11
N GLN A 204 -4.71 -15.46 -12.10
CA GLN A 204 -4.85 -14.78 -10.82
C GLN A 204 -4.48 -13.29 -10.91
N ILE A 205 -3.53 -12.95 -11.77
CA ILE A 205 -3.23 -11.55 -12.08
C ILE A 205 -4.41 -10.92 -12.83
N ASP A 206 -5.04 -11.63 -13.77
CA ASP A 206 -6.24 -11.17 -14.47
C ASP A 206 -7.41 -10.86 -13.53
N GLU A 207 -7.57 -11.60 -12.44
CA GLU A 207 -8.58 -11.33 -11.41
C GLU A 207 -8.42 -9.94 -10.79
N MET A 208 -7.19 -9.43 -10.69
CA MET A 208 -6.92 -8.08 -10.18
C MET A 208 -7.38 -6.98 -11.14
N VAL A 209 -7.34 -7.27 -12.44
CA VAL A 209 -7.62 -6.29 -13.50
C VAL A 209 -9.12 -6.19 -13.79
N LYS A 210 -9.87 -7.27 -13.54
CA LYS A 210 -11.32 -7.36 -13.81
C LYS A 210 -12.21 -6.92 -12.63
N ALA A 211 -11.64 -6.75 -11.43
CA ALA A 211 -12.32 -6.30 -10.21
C ALA A 211 -12.44 -4.77 -10.13
#